data_AF-A0A068RV86-F1
#
_entry.id   AF-A0A068RV86-F1
#
_cell.length_a   1.000
_cell.length_b   1.000
_cell.length_c   1.000
_cell.angle_alpha   90.00
_cell.angle_beta   90.00
_cell.angle_gamma   90.00
#
_symmetry.space_group_name_H-M   'P 1'
#
loop_
_entity.id
_entity.type
_entity.pdbx_description
1 polymer ?
#
loop_
_entity_poly.entity_id
_entity_poly.type
_entity_poly.pdbx_seq_one_letter_code
_entity_poly.pdbx_strand_id
1 'polypeptide(L)'
;MKPWLGSKAWLLGLVFIFFIGNLMFWTYNSRETCDENGNCVSYEQHTSVDNKDEASLSSPFHPDSPQQDQQPPPPPPPDIPQPPPPPPPPPVPVPPPPPAEAHLEPVLFQNNQPIKPPKTYMPGQHPASTKDLPLVAPTADQITMRLKDGNALAYAERLESWNIGLINTKPDVFIASEGHLVDIDRHYEREHRIYTLMKWILRVYRRDPTRTQPLLMVDAGSNHGLFSMVASASGAHTIAFEPQTNLRSVIGLGARLNQVSPRLRVLPFAVLDKFRKVSMSNYNVNDGGIGFLDFANQNTIMQTQTIRLDTLPAFDKLFTGTDKTLINSPQEIDAAYAKGLEASTDNNGVAIGSLKNASSLLRQPIHFLKIDVEGFELQALDSASELFAAGLVEHCVLEFGPPNRWDVTEQGLSTQEEVRKKTITHAKQVLHRVTQEWDMDIYLLPAIGWDRTVQWMMDRDVDYSKNMPNKNKIVHYLKSWDFDGKPQEGDEFERELEGKQQIVTETIPLLDEHIDGYMDDLESIGEMYLWFAKRSGNKAVMSKLEL
;
A
#
# COMPACT_ATOMS: atom_id res chain seq x y z
N MET A 1 -17.13 61.66 -18.35
CA MET A 1 -17.14 60.84 -17.12
C MET A 1 -18.40 60.00 -17.11
N LYS A 2 -18.29 58.69 -17.42
CA LYS A 2 -19.40 57.72 -17.36
C LYS A 2 -19.48 57.13 -15.94
N PRO A 3 -20.67 56.81 -15.40
CA PRO A 3 -20.80 56.40 -14.00
C PRO A 3 -20.39 54.93 -13.83
N TRP A 4 -19.19 54.73 -13.29
CA TRP A 4 -18.60 53.43 -12.93
C TRP A 4 -19.02 52.99 -11.51
N LEU A 5 -20.30 53.18 -11.15
CA LEU A 5 -20.81 52.84 -9.81
C LEU A 5 -22.08 51.97 -9.82
N GLY A 6 -22.66 51.68 -10.99
CA GLY A 6 -23.90 50.88 -11.07
C GLY A 6 -23.71 49.36 -11.02
N SER A 7 -22.55 48.82 -11.40
CA SER A 7 -22.41 47.38 -11.68
C SER A 7 -21.95 46.51 -10.50
N LYS A 8 -21.69 47.08 -9.31
CA LYS A 8 -21.22 46.32 -8.13
C LYS A 8 -22.21 46.31 -6.96
N ALA A 9 -23.28 47.10 -7.01
CA ALA A 9 -24.29 47.15 -5.95
C ALA A 9 -25.09 45.84 -5.82
N TRP A 10 -25.33 45.15 -6.93
CA TRP A 10 -26.04 43.86 -6.91
C TRP A 10 -25.24 42.74 -6.25
N LEU A 11 -23.91 42.75 -6.38
CA LEU A 11 -23.02 41.77 -5.73
C LEU A 11 -23.04 41.93 -4.21
N LEU A 12 -23.02 43.18 -3.71
CA LEU A 12 -23.18 43.47 -2.28
C LEU A 12 -24.56 43.05 -1.77
N GLY A 13 -25.61 43.20 -2.58
CA GLY A 13 -26.95 42.70 -2.27
C GLY A 13 -26.99 41.17 -2.12
N LEU A 14 -26.34 40.42 -3.02
CA LEU A 14 -26.28 38.96 -2.94
C LEU A 14 -25.50 38.46 -1.72
N VAL A 15 -24.37 39.10 -1.40
CA VAL A 15 -23.60 38.78 -0.19
C VAL A 15 -24.43 39.04 1.06
N PHE A 16 -25.14 40.17 1.11
CA PHE A 16 -25.99 40.51 2.24
C PHE A 16 -27.16 39.53 2.43
N ILE A 17 -27.81 39.11 1.33
CA ILE A 17 -28.86 38.10 1.36
C ILE A 17 -28.32 36.74 1.83
N PHE A 18 -27.11 36.35 1.41
CA PHE A 18 -26.48 35.09 1.87
C PHE A 18 -26.23 35.08 3.38
N PHE A 19 -25.75 36.18 3.95
CA PHE A 19 -25.52 36.28 5.40
C PHE A 19 -26.83 36.34 6.19
N ILE A 20 -27.84 37.06 5.71
CA ILE A 20 -29.16 37.07 6.34
C ILE A 20 -29.83 35.70 6.25
N GLY A 21 -29.73 35.02 5.11
CA GLY A 21 -30.25 33.67 4.93
C GLY A 21 -29.61 32.65 5.85
N ASN A 22 -28.27 32.70 6.02
CA ASN A 22 -27.57 31.86 6.99
C ASN A 22 -27.96 32.24 8.42
N LEU A 23 -28.00 33.52 8.76
CA LEU A 23 -28.39 33.95 10.10
C LEU A 23 -29.81 33.48 10.44
N MET A 24 -30.76 33.60 9.52
CA MET A 24 -32.12 33.07 9.69
C MET A 24 -32.14 31.54 9.78
N PHE A 25 -31.38 30.84 8.94
CA PHE A 25 -31.28 29.38 8.99
C PHE A 25 -30.75 28.88 10.35
N TRP A 26 -29.73 29.54 10.90
CA TRP A 26 -29.14 29.18 12.19
C TRP A 26 -29.95 29.68 13.40
N THR A 27 -30.73 30.75 13.26
CA THR A 27 -31.63 31.22 14.33
C THR A 27 -32.98 30.50 14.36
N TYR A 28 -33.44 29.91 13.25
CA TYR A 28 -34.68 29.11 13.22
C TYR A 28 -34.47 27.61 13.44
N ASN A 29 -33.26 27.08 13.23
CA ASN A 29 -32.91 25.70 13.58
C ASN A 29 -32.09 25.67 14.88
N SER A 30 -32.72 25.96 16.03
CA SER A 30 -32.14 25.57 17.32
C SER A 30 -32.14 24.04 17.39
N ARG A 31 -30.96 23.42 17.48
CA ARG A 31 -30.84 21.97 17.75
C ARG A 31 -31.46 21.68 19.11
N GLU A 32 -32.66 21.09 19.12
CA GLU A 32 -33.15 20.35 20.27
C GLU A 32 -32.47 18.98 20.26
N THR A 33 -31.60 18.73 21.23
CA THR A 33 -31.15 17.36 21.51
C THR A 33 -32.15 16.72 22.44
N CYS A 34 -32.93 15.79 21.91
CA CYS A 34 -33.83 14.92 22.67
C CYS A 34 -33.12 13.60 22.95
N ASP A 35 -33.40 12.97 24.08
CA ASP A 35 -32.91 11.63 24.36
C ASP A 35 -33.65 10.55 23.56
N GLU A 36 -33.19 9.30 23.65
CA GLU A 36 -33.73 8.14 22.91
C GLU A 36 -35.21 7.84 23.19
N ASN A 37 -35.83 8.51 24.18
CA ASN A 37 -37.25 8.38 24.49
C ASN A 37 -38.08 9.60 24.06
N GLY A 38 -37.47 10.59 23.39
CA GLY A 38 -38.16 11.73 22.81
C GLY A 38 -38.50 12.85 23.81
N ASN A 39 -37.81 12.92 24.95
CA ASN A 39 -37.98 14.04 25.88
C ASN A 39 -36.91 15.11 25.63
N CYS A 40 -37.36 16.33 25.32
CA CYS A 40 -36.50 17.46 25.01
C CYS A 40 -36.59 18.48 26.18
N VAL A 41 -35.46 18.89 26.76
CA VAL A 41 -35.42 19.85 27.88
C VAL A 41 -34.44 20.98 27.56
N SER A 42 -34.87 22.23 27.74
CA SER A 42 -34.06 23.43 27.51
C SER A 42 -33.02 23.63 28.61
N TYR A 43 -31.78 23.93 28.20
CA TYR A 43 -30.62 24.12 29.08
C TYR A 43 -30.71 25.41 29.91
N GLU A 44 -31.14 25.30 31.16
CA GLU A 44 -30.75 26.23 32.22
C GLU A 44 -30.50 25.45 33.53
N GLN A 45 -29.36 25.77 34.17
CA GLN A 45 -28.92 25.37 35.52
C GLN A 45 -28.44 23.92 35.72
N HIS A 46 -27.13 23.73 35.93
CA HIS A 46 -26.61 23.57 37.31
C HIS A 46 -25.08 23.49 37.39
N THR A 47 -24.58 24.16 38.41
CA THR A 47 -23.21 24.32 38.91
C THR A 47 -22.76 23.19 39.84
N SER A 48 -21.43 23.03 39.95
CA SER A 48 -20.61 22.67 41.13
C SER A 48 -20.88 21.34 41.86
N VAL A 49 -19.82 20.54 42.09
CA VAL A 49 -19.40 20.03 43.42
C VAL A 49 -17.95 19.50 43.35
N ASP A 50 -17.12 20.00 44.27
CA ASP A 50 -15.80 19.51 44.72
C ASP A 50 -15.87 18.16 45.46
N ASN A 51 -14.80 17.35 45.44
CA ASN A 51 -14.05 17.05 46.69
C ASN A 51 -12.81 16.14 46.51
N LYS A 52 -11.86 16.45 47.40
CA LYS A 52 -10.57 15.81 47.71
C LYS A 52 -10.74 14.46 48.44
N ASP A 53 -9.67 13.65 48.45
CA ASP A 53 -9.04 13.19 49.70
C ASP A 53 -7.67 12.51 49.48
N GLU A 54 -6.76 12.77 50.42
CA GLU A 54 -5.39 12.25 50.59
C GLU A 54 -5.39 10.88 51.31
N ALA A 55 -4.33 10.08 51.16
CA ALA A 55 -3.45 9.68 52.30
C ALA A 55 -2.33 8.70 51.90
N SER A 56 -1.20 8.92 52.57
CA SER A 56 0.16 8.38 52.50
C SER A 56 0.41 6.99 53.15
N LEU A 57 1.59 6.41 52.89
CA LEU A 57 2.58 5.80 53.85
C LEU A 57 3.79 5.24 53.02
N SER A 58 4.98 5.88 52.97
CA SER A 58 6.22 5.69 53.79
C SER A 58 6.65 4.21 53.96
N SER A 59 7.91 3.75 53.86
CA SER A 59 9.27 4.35 53.87
C SER A 59 10.34 3.23 53.55
N PRO A 60 11.66 3.51 53.52
CA PRO A 60 12.67 2.87 52.65
C PRO A 60 13.68 1.96 53.37
N PHE A 61 14.59 1.28 52.64
CA PHE A 61 15.97 1.02 53.11
C PHE A 61 16.95 0.79 51.95
N HIS A 62 18.18 1.28 52.13
CA HIS A 62 19.30 1.38 51.19
C HIS A 62 20.47 0.45 51.65
N PRO A 63 21.66 0.45 51.02
CA PRO A 63 22.41 -0.73 50.55
C PRO A 63 23.58 -1.17 51.47
N ASP A 64 24.29 -2.26 51.12
CA ASP A 64 25.77 -2.35 51.19
C ASP A 64 26.30 -3.68 50.56
N SER A 65 27.48 -3.59 49.94
CA SER A 65 28.35 -4.70 49.43
C SER A 65 29.57 -4.88 50.38
N PRO A 66 30.68 -5.59 50.07
CA PRO A 66 30.95 -6.81 49.28
C PRO A 66 31.76 -7.87 50.10
N GLN A 67 32.05 -9.06 49.56
CA GLN A 67 33.30 -9.79 49.90
C GLN A 67 33.71 -10.84 48.85
N GLN A 68 35.00 -10.83 48.55
CA GLN A 68 35.76 -11.71 47.65
C GLN A 68 36.06 -13.05 48.32
N ASP A 69 36.18 -14.13 47.54
CA ASP A 69 37.08 -15.24 47.86
C ASP A 69 37.80 -15.75 46.61
N GLN A 70 39.11 -15.97 46.76
CA GLN A 70 40.07 -16.40 45.75
C GLN A 70 40.13 -17.92 45.67
N GLN A 71 40.19 -18.49 44.46
CA GLN A 71 40.61 -19.88 44.23
C GLN A 71 41.91 -19.93 43.39
N PRO A 72 42.83 -20.88 43.69
CA PRO A 72 44.11 -21.01 42.99
C PRO A 72 43.95 -21.73 41.63
N PRO A 73 44.91 -21.54 40.70
CA PRO A 73 44.81 -22.05 39.33
C PRO A 73 45.16 -23.55 39.21
N PRO A 74 44.58 -24.26 38.21
CA PRO A 74 44.89 -25.65 37.92
C PRO A 74 46.17 -25.83 37.07
N PRO A 75 46.80 -27.02 37.09
CA PRO A 75 48.02 -27.34 36.35
C PRO A 75 47.79 -27.53 34.83
N PRO A 76 48.85 -27.47 34.00
CA PRO A 76 48.74 -27.58 32.55
C PRO A 76 48.41 -29.02 32.09
N PRO A 77 47.67 -29.19 30.98
CA PRO A 77 47.33 -30.50 30.44
C PRO A 77 48.50 -31.14 29.65
N PRO A 78 48.58 -32.49 29.61
CA PRO A 78 49.58 -33.21 28.82
C PRO A 78 49.24 -33.24 27.32
N ASP A 79 50.28 -33.39 26.50
CA ASP A 79 50.22 -33.44 25.03
C ASP A 79 49.24 -34.49 24.49
N ILE A 80 48.28 -34.03 23.68
CA ILE A 80 47.32 -34.86 22.96
C ILE A 80 47.93 -35.24 21.59
N PRO A 81 48.07 -36.53 21.24
CA PRO A 81 48.47 -36.95 19.91
C PRO A 81 47.40 -36.58 18.87
N GLN A 82 47.83 -36.04 17.73
CA GLN A 82 46.95 -35.56 16.65
C GLN A 82 45.99 -36.65 16.15
N PRO A 83 44.69 -36.33 15.95
CA PRO A 83 43.74 -37.26 15.38
C PRO A 83 43.98 -37.44 13.86
N PRO A 84 43.68 -38.63 13.31
CA PRO A 84 43.76 -38.88 11.87
C PRO A 84 42.80 -37.98 11.08
N PRO A 85 43.10 -37.70 9.80
CA PRO A 85 42.30 -36.79 8.98
C PRO A 85 40.86 -37.31 8.80
N PRO A 86 39.87 -36.39 8.76
CA PRO A 86 38.46 -36.77 8.68
C PRO A 86 38.13 -37.41 7.31
N PRO A 87 37.19 -38.37 7.27
CA PRO A 87 36.70 -38.92 6.02
C PRO A 87 36.02 -37.83 5.17
N PRO A 88 36.00 -38.01 3.83
CA PRO A 88 35.40 -37.04 2.93
C PRO A 88 33.91 -36.79 3.28
N PRO A 89 33.44 -35.55 3.15
CA PRO A 89 32.07 -35.21 3.52
C PRO A 89 31.07 -36.02 2.69
N PRO A 90 29.96 -36.47 3.30
CA PRO A 90 28.89 -37.13 2.56
C PRO A 90 28.36 -36.20 1.45
N PRO A 91 27.90 -36.76 0.33
CA PRO A 91 27.33 -35.97 -0.75
C PRO A 91 26.21 -35.08 -0.19
N VAL A 92 26.28 -33.80 -0.56
CA VAL A 92 25.29 -32.78 -0.20
C VAL A 92 23.90 -33.35 -0.52
N PRO A 93 22.98 -33.40 0.47
CA PRO A 93 21.61 -33.82 0.21
C PRO A 93 21.06 -32.94 -0.92
N VAL A 94 20.60 -33.57 -1.99
CA VAL A 94 19.89 -32.86 -3.05
C VAL A 94 18.76 -32.09 -2.37
N PRO A 95 18.67 -30.75 -2.50
CA PRO A 95 17.59 -30.00 -1.90
C PRO A 95 16.27 -30.62 -2.35
N PRO A 96 15.27 -30.72 -1.44
CA PRO A 96 13.96 -31.22 -1.82
C PRO A 96 13.50 -30.44 -3.06
N PRO A 97 12.88 -31.11 -4.05
CA PRO A 97 12.33 -30.40 -5.19
C PRO A 97 11.44 -29.27 -4.66
N PRO A 98 11.48 -28.08 -5.27
CA PRO A 98 10.57 -27.00 -4.89
C PRO A 98 9.15 -27.58 -4.85
N PRO A 99 8.32 -27.18 -3.86
CA PRO A 99 6.94 -27.65 -3.79
C PRO A 99 6.32 -27.53 -5.18
N ALA A 100 5.66 -28.60 -5.63
CA ALA A 100 5.10 -28.68 -6.97
C ALA A 100 4.00 -27.63 -7.14
N GLU A 101 4.38 -26.39 -7.41
CA GLU A 101 3.48 -25.25 -7.49
C GLU A 101 2.73 -25.18 -8.83
N ALA A 102 3.01 -26.09 -9.76
CA ALA A 102 2.37 -26.16 -11.07
C ALA A 102 0.93 -26.70 -11.05
N HIS A 103 0.40 -27.06 -9.88
CA HIS A 103 -1.00 -27.45 -9.68
C HIS A 103 -1.72 -26.61 -8.62
N LEU A 104 -1.18 -25.44 -8.27
CA LEU A 104 -1.78 -24.59 -7.23
C LEU A 104 -3.06 -23.97 -7.73
N GLU A 105 -4.15 -24.60 -7.28
CA GLU A 105 -5.55 -24.18 -7.21
C GLU A 105 -6.05 -23.48 -8.49
N PRO A 106 -7.03 -24.06 -9.22
CA PRO A 106 -7.71 -23.33 -10.28
C PRO A 106 -8.15 -21.96 -9.74
N VAL A 107 -8.30 -20.98 -10.65
CA VAL A 107 -9.08 -19.76 -10.37
C VAL A 107 -10.19 -20.17 -9.41
N LEU A 108 -10.36 -19.44 -8.30
CA LEU A 108 -11.59 -19.55 -7.52
C LEU A 108 -12.70 -19.14 -8.49
N PHE A 109 -13.12 -20.07 -9.35
CA PHE A 109 -14.44 -20.10 -9.90
C PHE A 109 -15.24 -20.12 -8.62
N GLN A 110 -15.76 -18.95 -8.28
CA GLN A 110 -17.05 -18.90 -7.66
C GLN A 110 -17.97 -19.65 -8.64
N ASN A 111 -17.96 -20.99 -8.55
CA ASN A 111 -19.24 -21.67 -8.49
C ASN A 111 -20.05 -20.79 -7.56
N ASN A 112 -21.21 -20.34 -8.01
CA ASN A 112 -22.24 -19.75 -7.17
C ASN A 112 -22.56 -20.78 -6.07
N GLN A 113 -21.63 -20.99 -5.13
CA GLN A 113 -21.84 -21.59 -3.86
C GLN A 113 -22.89 -20.66 -3.30
N PRO A 114 -24.12 -21.14 -3.04
CA PRO A 114 -25.06 -20.33 -2.30
C PRO A 114 -24.28 -19.88 -1.07
N ILE A 115 -24.13 -18.56 -0.90
CA ILE A 115 -23.55 -17.98 0.31
C ILE A 115 -24.28 -18.71 1.42
N LYS A 116 -23.58 -19.62 2.12
CA LYS A 116 -24.25 -20.40 3.16
C LYS A 116 -24.83 -19.35 4.09
N PRO A 117 -26.15 -19.29 4.30
CA PRO A 117 -26.71 -18.32 5.20
C PRO A 117 -25.94 -18.47 6.51
N PRO A 118 -25.33 -17.39 7.03
CA PRO A 118 -24.56 -17.49 8.26
C PRO A 118 -25.49 -18.11 9.28
N LYS A 119 -25.04 -19.16 9.96
CA LYS A 119 -25.79 -19.70 11.09
C LYS A 119 -25.76 -18.63 12.18
N THR A 120 -26.74 -17.73 12.16
CA THR A 120 -26.87 -16.65 13.13
C THR A 120 -27.38 -17.25 14.43
N TYR A 121 -26.52 -17.31 15.44
CA TYR A 121 -26.88 -17.72 16.79
C TYR A 121 -26.89 -16.50 17.70
N MET A 122 -27.94 -16.36 18.51
CA MET A 122 -28.07 -15.31 19.52
C MET A 122 -27.00 -15.51 20.62
N PRO A 123 -26.16 -14.52 20.94
CA PRO A 123 -25.15 -14.66 21.99
C PRO A 123 -25.84 -14.69 23.36
N GLY A 124 -25.69 -15.79 24.09
CA GLY A 124 -26.13 -15.84 25.49
C GLY A 124 -26.31 -17.22 26.13
N GLN A 125 -26.45 -18.30 25.35
CA GLN A 125 -26.88 -19.59 25.94
C GLN A 125 -25.94 -20.80 25.76
N HIS A 126 -24.79 -20.70 25.10
CA HIS A 126 -23.88 -21.85 24.96
C HIS A 126 -22.38 -21.48 24.99
N PRO A 127 -21.56 -22.08 25.90
CA PRO A 127 -20.11 -21.86 25.96
C PRO A 127 -19.31 -22.50 24.82
N ALA A 128 -19.91 -23.42 24.05
CA ALA A 128 -19.23 -24.13 22.96
C ALA A 128 -19.39 -23.44 21.59
N SER A 129 -20.41 -22.61 21.39
CA SER A 129 -20.68 -21.89 20.14
C SER A 129 -19.91 -20.57 20.02
N THR A 130 -19.14 -20.18 21.04
CA THR A 130 -18.21 -19.04 20.99
C THR A 130 -16.98 -19.31 20.14
N LYS A 131 -16.74 -20.56 19.73
CA LYS A 131 -15.66 -20.91 18.77
C LYS A 131 -15.94 -20.43 17.34
N ASP A 132 -17.20 -20.18 16.99
CA ASP A 132 -17.61 -19.70 15.66
C ASP A 132 -17.90 -18.18 15.63
N LEU A 133 -17.75 -17.47 16.76
CA LEU A 133 -17.80 -16.00 16.79
C LEU A 133 -16.80 -15.31 15.82
N PRO A 134 -15.62 -15.88 15.49
CA PRO A 134 -14.74 -15.34 14.45
C PRO A 134 -15.35 -15.32 13.04
N LEU A 135 -16.46 -16.04 12.80
CA LEU A 135 -17.09 -16.13 11.48
C LEU A 135 -18.24 -15.14 11.27
N VAL A 136 -18.77 -14.50 12.31
CA VAL A 136 -20.02 -13.70 12.21
C VAL A 136 -19.90 -12.30 12.82
N ALA A 137 -18.95 -12.04 13.72
CA ALA A 137 -18.77 -10.72 14.31
C ALA A 137 -17.44 -10.11 13.84
N PRO A 138 -17.45 -8.98 13.11
CA PRO A 138 -16.26 -8.17 12.85
C PRO A 138 -15.54 -7.75 14.14
N THR A 139 -16.20 -7.85 15.29
CA THR A 139 -15.78 -7.35 16.62
C THR A 139 -15.09 -8.40 17.51
N ALA A 140 -14.78 -9.60 17.00
CA ALA A 140 -14.23 -10.68 17.83
C ALA A 140 -12.70 -10.77 17.84
N ASP A 141 -12.01 -10.00 17.00
CA ASP A 141 -10.55 -9.95 16.95
C ASP A 141 -10.00 -8.52 16.96
N GLN A 142 -8.68 -8.41 17.13
CA GLN A 142 -7.89 -7.17 17.25
C GLN A 142 -8.05 -6.20 16.05
N ILE A 143 -8.86 -6.55 15.05
CA ILE A 143 -9.18 -5.80 13.84
C ILE A 143 -10.08 -4.59 14.16
N THR A 144 -10.82 -4.58 15.26
CA THR A 144 -11.72 -3.44 15.60
C THR A 144 -11.07 -2.33 16.40
N MET A 145 -9.77 -2.38 16.65
CA MET A 145 -9.07 -1.30 17.35
C MET A 145 -8.85 -0.12 16.38
N ARG A 146 -9.51 1.00 16.66
CA ARG A 146 -9.51 2.24 15.88
C ARG A 146 -8.87 3.38 16.67
N LEU A 147 -8.56 4.45 15.97
CA LEU A 147 -8.18 5.72 16.57
C LEU A 147 -9.44 6.58 16.69
N LYS A 148 -9.90 6.85 17.91
CA LYS A 148 -11.05 7.72 18.16
C LYS A 148 -10.64 9.18 18.20
N ASP A 149 -11.63 10.05 17.99
CA ASP A 149 -11.50 11.50 18.20
C ASP A 149 -10.81 11.79 19.54
N GLY A 150 -9.77 12.61 19.50
CA GLY A 150 -8.98 12.93 20.69
C GLY A 150 -7.80 11.99 20.96
N ASN A 151 -7.30 11.29 19.93
CA ASN A 151 -6.00 10.60 19.97
C ASN A 151 -5.96 9.39 20.93
N ALA A 152 -7.04 8.62 21.04
CA ALA A 152 -7.05 7.39 21.83
C ALA A 152 -7.30 6.16 20.94
N LEU A 153 -6.47 5.12 21.11
CA LEU A 153 -6.78 3.78 20.60
C LEU A 153 -8.00 3.25 21.37
N ALA A 154 -9.08 2.94 20.66
CA ALA A 154 -10.30 2.42 21.23
C ALA A 154 -10.95 1.40 20.31
N TYR A 155 -11.75 0.50 20.87
CA TYR A 155 -12.55 -0.42 20.06
C TYR A 155 -13.66 0.34 19.33
N ALA A 156 -13.96 -0.11 18.11
CA ALA A 156 -15.08 0.37 17.32
C ALA A 156 -16.37 0.26 18.13
N GLU A 157 -17.18 1.32 18.13
CA GLU A 157 -18.46 1.31 18.83
C GLU A 157 -19.47 0.45 18.09
N ARG A 158 -20.42 -0.12 18.84
CA ARG A 158 -21.49 -0.95 18.27
C ARG A 158 -22.35 -0.21 17.23
N LEU A 159 -22.38 1.12 17.29
CA LEU A 159 -23.18 1.98 16.40
C LEU A 159 -22.41 2.47 15.17
N GLU A 160 -21.10 2.24 15.09
CA GLU A 160 -20.30 2.65 13.93
C GLU A 160 -20.58 1.71 12.74
N SER A 161 -21.02 2.29 11.61
CA SER A 161 -21.39 1.51 10.43
C SER A 161 -20.16 1.14 9.60
N TRP A 162 -20.03 -0.16 9.31
CA TRP A 162 -19.18 -0.65 8.22
C TRP A 162 -20.02 -0.75 6.95
N ASN A 163 -19.49 -0.26 5.83
CA ASN A 163 -20.05 -0.52 4.52
C ASN A 163 -19.34 -1.71 3.90
N ILE A 164 -20.13 -2.60 3.32
CA ILE A 164 -19.64 -3.68 2.47
C ILE A 164 -20.22 -3.43 1.09
N GLY A 165 -19.33 -3.24 0.11
CA GLY A 165 -19.67 -3.05 -1.28
C GLY A 165 -19.10 -4.16 -2.14
N LEU A 166 -19.67 -4.32 -3.34
CA LEU A 166 -19.07 -5.11 -4.41
C LEU A 166 -18.46 -4.13 -5.40
N ILE A 167 -17.13 -4.18 -5.58
CA ILE A 167 -16.45 -3.38 -6.59
C ILE A 167 -16.27 -4.23 -7.84
N ASN A 168 -16.72 -3.70 -8.97
CA ASN A 168 -16.74 -4.39 -10.25
C ASN A 168 -15.35 -4.41 -10.89
N THR A 169 -14.44 -5.23 -10.36
CA THR A 169 -13.04 -5.29 -10.80
C THR A 169 -12.72 -6.41 -11.78
N LYS A 170 -13.68 -7.30 -12.08
CA LYS A 170 -13.55 -8.50 -12.94
C LYS A 170 -12.24 -9.30 -12.69
N PRO A 171 -12.19 -10.20 -11.68
CA PRO A 171 -13.31 -10.66 -10.85
C PRO A 171 -13.78 -9.56 -9.92
N ASP A 172 -15.08 -9.50 -9.64
CA ASP A 172 -15.64 -8.57 -8.65
C ASP A 172 -15.10 -8.92 -7.25
N VAL A 173 -14.76 -7.90 -6.46
CA VAL A 173 -14.25 -8.08 -5.10
C VAL A 173 -15.16 -7.40 -4.08
N PHE A 174 -15.34 -8.05 -2.93
CA PHE A 174 -15.99 -7.42 -1.78
C PHE A 174 -15.01 -6.44 -1.14
N ILE A 175 -15.45 -5.21 -0.95
CA ILE A 175 -14.68 -4.19 -0.23
C ILE A 175 -15.40 -3.84 1.06
N ALA A 176 -14.64 -3.84 2.15
CA ALA A 176 -15.06 -3.25 3.40
C ALA A 176 -14.63 -1.78 3.44
N SER A 177 -15.39 -0.93 4.11
CA SER A 177 -15.02 0.46 4.35
C SER A 177 -15.72 1.01 5.60
N GLU A 178 -15.15 2.04 6.21
CA GLU A 178 -15.69 2.69 7.41
C GLU A 178 -16.54 3.93 7.06
N GLY A 179 -17.43 3.83 6.07
CA GLY A 179 -18.21 4.98 5.58
C GLY A 179 -17.75 5.53 4.23
N HIS A 180 -16.61 5.09 3.70
CA HIS A 180 -15.92 5.68 2.55
C HIS A 180 -16.10 4.90 1.25
N LEU A 181 -17.19 4.14 1.10
CA LEU A 181 -17.40 3.34 -0.11
C LEU A 181 -17.47 4.21 -1.39
N VAL A 182 -18.04 5.42 -1.29
CA VAL A 182 -18.09 6.38 -2.42
C VAL A 182 -16.70 6.84 -2.83
N ASP A 183 -15.77 6.99 -1.88
CA ASP A 183 -14.38 7.39 -2.17
C ASP A 183 -13.64 6.26 -2.88
N ILE A 184 -13.87 5.02 -2.44
CA ILE A 184 -13.33 3.81 -3.07
C ILE A 184 -13.86 3.65 -4.50
N ASP A 185 -15.16 3.88 -4.73
CA ASP A 185 -15.76 3.84 -6.07
C ASP A 185 -15.10 4.87 -6.99
N ARG A 186 -14.92 6.11 -6.52
CA ARG A 186 -14.25 7.16 -7.30
C ARG A 186 -12.79 6.81 -7.60
N HIS A 187 -12.08 6.26 -6.62
CA HIS A 187 -10.71 5.79 -6.78
C HIS A 187 -10.63 4.66 -7.84
N TYR A 188 -11.53 3.68 -7.78
CA TYR A 188 -11.62 2.63 -8.79
C TYR A 188 -11.85 3.19 -10.20
N GLU A 189 -12.80 4.10 -10.37
CA GLU A 189 -13.09 4.72 -11.68
C GLU A 189 -11.88 5.48 -12.23
N ARG A 190 -11.10 6.16 -11.38
CA ARG A 190 -9.85 6.83 -11.76
C ARG A 190 -8.80 5.85 -12.28
N GLU A 191 -8.72 4.66 -11.68
CA GLU A 191 -7.60 3.74 -11.85
C GLU A 191 -7.93 2.43 -12.56
N HIS A 192 -9.16 2.28 -13.07
CA HIS A 192 -9.64 1.07 -13.75
C HIS A 192 -8.68 0.53 -14.82
N ARG A 193 -7.95 1.43 -15.51
CA ARG A 193 -6.92 1.06 -16.51
C ARG A 193 -5.73 0.36 -15.87
N ILE A 194 -5.29 0.80 -14.70
CA ILE A 194 -4.20 0.18 -13.95
C ILE A 194 -4.61 -1.20 -13.46
N TYR A 195 -5.86 -1.36 -12.98
CA TYR A 195 -6.41 -2.67 -12.64
C TYR A 195 -6.43 -3.61 -13.85
N THR A 196 -6.87 -3.12 -15.01
CA THR A 196 -6.91 -3.88 -16.27
C THR A 196 -5.50 -4.35 -16.68
N LEU A 197 -4.52 -3.44 -16.62
CA LEU A 197 -3.11 -3.73 -16.90
C LEU A 197 -2.53 -4.76 -15.93
N MET A 198 -2.73 -4.57 -14.63
CA MET A 198 -2.26 -5.50 -13.60
C MET A 198 -2.84 -6.91 -13.84
N LYS A 199 -4.15 -7.02 -14.05
CA LYS A 199 -4.81 -8.31 -14.34
C LYS A 199 -4.25 -8.98 -15.59
N TRP A 200 -4.00 -8.21 -16.65
CA TRP A 200 -3.36 -8.72 -17.87
C TRP A 200 -1.97 -9.29 -17.59
N ILE A 201 -1.11 -8.52 -16.93
CA ILE A 201 0.25 -8.94 -16.56
C ILE A 201 0.20 -10.21 -15.70
N LEU A 202 -0.59 -10.20 -14.62
CA LEU A 202 -0.72 -11.34 -13.73
C LEU A 202 -1.26 -12.58 -14.46
N ARG A 203 -2.22 -12.43 -15.38
CA ARG A 203 -2.71 -13.53 -16.21
C ARG A 203 -1.61 -14.12 -17.09
N VAL A 204 -0.80 -13.27 -17.74
CA VAL A 204 0.32 -13.73 -18.58
C VAL A 204 1.29 -14.58 -17.77
N TYR A 205 1.76 -14.08 -16.62
CA TYR A 205 2.70 -14.83 -15.77
C TYR A 205 2.07 -16.04 -15.08
N ARG A 206 0.79 -15.98 -14.73
CA ARG A 206 0.07 -17.14 -14.16
C ARG A 206 0.05 -18.30 -15.15
N ARG A 207 -0.18 -18.00 -16.44
CA ARG A 207 -0.32 -18.98 -17.52
C ARG A 207 1.00 -19.38 -18.17
N ASP A 208 2.09 -18.68 -17.86
CA ASP A 208 3.44 -19.02 -18.30
C ASP A 208 3.82 -20.44 -17.85
N PRO A 209 3.98 -21.40 -18.80
CA PRO A 209 4.32 -22.78 -18.47
C PRO A 209 5.75 -22.95 -17.93
N THR A 210 6.59 -21.92 -18.07
CA THR A 210 7.99 -21.94 -17.62
C THR A 210 8.19 -21.38 -16.22
N ARG A 211 7.15 -20.77 -15.63
CA ARG A 211 7.22 -20.20 -14.27
C ARG A 211 7.38 -21.31 -13.24
N THR A 212 8.39 -21.18 -12.38
CA THR A 212 8.70 -22.13 -11.29
C THR A 212 8.59 -21.53 -9.89
N GLN A 213 8.28 -20.24 -9.78
CA GLN A 213 8.16 -19.49 -8.53
C GLN A 213 6.73 -18.99 -8.34
N PRO A 214 6.29 -18.71 -7.09
CA PRO A 214 4.96 -18.18 -6.82
C PRO A 214 4.70 -16.88 -7.62
N LEU A 215 3.46 -16.70 -8.09
CA LEU A 215 3.04 -15.41 -8.64
C LEU A 215 2.95 -14.40 -7.49
N LEU A 216 3.64 -13.26 -7.61
CA LEU A 216 3.85 -12.33 -6.50
C LEU A 216 3.53 -10.89 -6.91
N MET A 217 2.74 -10.22 -6.07
CA MET A 217 2.42 -8.80 -6.15
C MET A 217 2.85 -8.09 -4.86
N VAL A 218 3.36 -6.87 -4.99
CA VAL A 218 3.69 -6.00 -3.86
C VAL A 218 2.94 -4.68 -4.01
N ASP A 219 2.26 -4.26 -2.94
CA ASP A 219 1.40 -3.07 -2.89
C ASP A 219 1.92 -2.10 -1.83
N ALA A 220 2.73 -1.12 -2.23
CA ALA A 220 3.26 -0.09 -1.34
C ALA A 220 2.29 1.09 -1.25
N GLY A 221 1.68 1.27 -0.07
CA GLY A 221 0.57 2.20 0.15
C GLY A 221 -0.74 1.60 -0.35
N SER A 222 -1.17 0.55 0.35
CA SER A 222 -2.33 -0.25 -0.07
C SER A 222 -3.65 0.46 0.15
N ASN A 223 -3.70 1.48 1.01
CA ASN A 223 -4.90 2.25 1.32
C ASN A 223 -6.03 1.30 1.74
N HIS A 224 -7.15 1.26 1.02
CA HIS A 224 -8.26 0.34 1.28
C HIS A 224 -8.02 -1.11 0.81
N GLY A 225 -6.87 -1.39 0.18
CA GLY A 225 -6.43 -2.71 -0.28
C GLY A 225 -7.06 -3.19 -1.57
N LEU A 226 -7.63 -2.31 -2.38
CA LEU A 226 -8.32 -2.70 -3.62
C LEU A 226 -7.38 -3.42 -4.60
N PHE A 227 -6.19 -2.87 -4.90
CA PHE A 227 -5.17 -3.56 -5.68
C PHE A 227 -4.78 -4.89 -5.06
N SER A 228 -4.54 -4.90 -3.75
CA SER A 228 -4.16 -6.10 -3.03
C SER A 228 -5.19 -7.24 -3.14
N MET A 229 -6.48 -6.91 -3.03
CA MET A 229 -7.57 -7.88 -3.16
C MET A 229 -7.74 -8.36 -4.60
N VAL A 230 -7.69 -7.46 -5.59
CA VAL A 230 -7.80 -7.81 -7.01
C VAL A 230 -6.64 -8.69 -7.46
N ALA A 231 -5.40 -8.36 -7.06
CA ALA A 231 -4.23 -9.17 -7.36
C ALA A 231 -4.33 -10.58 -6.74
N SER A 232 -4.76 -10.64 -5.48
CA SER A 232 -4.94 -11.92 -4.77
C SER A 232 -6.05 -12.78 -5.38
N ALA A 233 -7.18 -12.16 -5.76
CA ALA A 233 -8.28 -12.83 -6.48
C ALA A 233 -7.87 -13.27 -7.89
N SER A 234 -6.93 -12.56 -8.51
CA SER A 234 -6.30 -12.95 -9.79
C SER A 234 -5.29 -14.09 -9.65
N GLY A 235 -4.99 -14.48 -8.41
CA GLY A 235 -4.19 -15.65 -8.06
C GLY A 235 -2.78 -15.35 -7.57
N ALA A 236 -2.39 -14.08 -7.42
CA ALA A 236 -1.09 -13.72 -6.86
C ALA A 236 -1.05 -13.92 -5.33
N HIS A 237 0.12 -14.20 -4.79
CA HIS A 237 0.46 -13.87 -3.41
C HIS A 237 0.75 -12.38 -3.34
N THR A 238 0.23 -11.71 -2.32
CA THR A 238 0.28 -10.26 -2.23
C THR A 238 0.86 -9.83 -0.89
N ILE A 239 1.85 -8.93 -0.96
CA ILE A 239 2.42 -8.25 0.20
C ILE A 239 1.96 -6.79 0.15
N ALA A 240 1.08 -6.43 1.06
CA ALA A 240 0.47 -5.11 1.19
C ALA A 240 1.16 -4.32 2.31
N PHE A 241 1.44 -3.04 2.08
CA PHE A 241 1.97 -2.12 3.09
C PHE A 241 0.94 -1.05 3.40
N GLU A 242 0.50 -1.01 4.65
CA GLU A 242 -0.43 -0.01 5.13
C GLU A 242 -0.08 0.35 6.58
N PRO A 243 0.47 1.55 6.85
CA PRO A 243 0.80 1.94 8.21
C PRO A 243 -0.45 2.24 9.06
N GLN A 244 -1.59 2.59 8.45
CA GLN A 244 -2.81 2.93 9.16
C GLN A 244 -3.52 1.68 9.72
N THR A 245 -3.60 1.56 11.04
CA THR A 245 -4.18 0.39 11.71
C THR A 245 -5.63 0.11 11.29
N ASN A 246 -6.45 1.15 11.17
CA ASN A 246 -7.85 1.07 10.70
C ASN A 246 -7.94 0.59 9.23
N LEU A 247 -7.10 1.11 8.33
CA LEU A 247 -7.08 0.64 6.94
C LEU A 247 -6.58 -0.81 6.86
N ARG A 248 -5.54 -1.19 7.62
CA ARG A 248 -5.14 -2.60 7.73
C ARG A 248 -6.30 -3.51 8.13
N SER A 249 -7.14 -3.06 9.06
CA SER A 249 -8.32 -3.79 9.48
C SER A 249 -9.38 -3.92 8.38
N VAL A 250 -9.60 -2.85 7.61
CA VAL A 250 -10.43 -2.88 6.38
C VAL A 250 -9.92 -3.93 5.40
N ILE A 251 -8.62 -3.93 5.10
CA ILE A 251 -7.98 -4.90 4.20
C ILE A 251 -8.13 -6.32 4.74
N GLY A 252 -7.91 -6.53 6.04
CA GLY A 252 -8.03 -7.84 6.68
C GLY A 252 -9.43 -8.43 6.59
N LEU A 253 -10.47 -7.61 6.80
CA LEU A 253 -11.86 -8.02 6.62
C LEU A 253 -12.18 -8.29 5.15
N GLY A 254 -11.76 -7.41 4.24
CA GLY A 254 -11.91 -7.60 2.79
C GLY A 254 -11.27 -8.90 2.31
N ALA A 255 -10.07 -9.22 2.80
CA ALA A 255 -9.37 -10.47 2.47
C ALA A 255 -10.18 -11.72 2.84
N ARG A 256 -10.85 -11.69 4.01
CA ARG A 256 -11.70 -12.80 4.48
C ARG A 256 -12.97 -12.94 3.64
N LEU A 257 -13.62 -11.82 3.33
CA LEU A 257 -14.83 -11.79 2.51
C LEU A 257 -14.57 -12.35 1.10
N ASN A 258 -13.40 -12.04 0.54
CA ASN A 258 -12.96 -12.57 -0.75
C ASN A 258 -12.32 -13.97 -0.67
N GLN A 259 -12.14 -14.54 0.52
CA GLN A 259 -11.45 -15.82 0.74
C GLN A 259 -10.01 -15.85 0.21
N VAL A 260 -9.34 -14.68 0.20
CA VAL A 260 -7.96 -14.52 -0.27
C VAL A 260 -6.95 -14.40 0.87
N SER A 261 -7.39 -14.54 2.12
CA SER A 261 -6.54 -14.52 3.32
C SER A 261 -5.26 -15.38 3.23
N PRO A 262 -5.28 -16.61 2.67
CA PRO A 262 -4.05 -17.41 2.53
C PRO A 262 -2.98 -16.73 1.67
N ARG A 263 -3.39 -15.91 0.70
CA ARG A 263 -2.51 -15.27 -0.30
C ARG A 263 -2.16 -13.82 0.01
N LEU A 264 -2.76 -13.19 1.01
CA LEU A 264 -2.55 -11.78 1.32
C LEU A 264 -1.88 -11.60 2.69
N ARG A 265 -0.79 -10.83 2.75
CA ARG A 265 -0.14 -10.38 3.99
C ARG A 265 -0.11 -8.86 4.02
N VAL A 266 -0.59 -8.28 5.10
CA VAL A 266 -0.61 -6.83 5.32
C VAL A 266 0.41 -6.49 6.40
N LEU A 267 1.40 -5.69 6.03
CA LEU A 267 2.52 -5.30 6.88
C LEU A 267 2.34 -3.86 7.40
N PRO A 268 2.70 -3.57 8.66
CA PRO A 268 2.36 -2.33 9.36
C PRO A 268 3.39 -1.22 9.12
N PHE A 269 3.97 -1.15 7.93
CA PHE A 269 5.08 -0.24 7.64
C PHE A 269 4.70 0.81 6.60
N ALA A 270 5.29 1.98 6.74
CA ALA A 270 5.41 2.93 5.64
C ALA A 270 6.62 2.58 4.77
N VAL A 271 6.51 2.70 3.45
CA VAL A 271 7.59 2.33 2.52
C VAL A 271 8.42 3.56 2.16
N LEU A 272 9.70 3.57 2.56
CA LEU A 272 10.62 4.69 2.38
C LEU A 272 12.08 4.23 2.21
N ASP A 273 12.94 5.18 1.86
CA ASP A 273 14.38 5.00 1.61
C ASP A 273 15.20 4.63 2.86
N LYS A 274 14.71 4.89 4.07
CA LYS A 274 15.44 4.67 5.33
C LYS A 274 14.55 4.02 6.36
N PHE A 275 15.17 3.31 7.31
CA PHE A 275 14.53 2.80 8.52
C PHE A 275 14.49 3.90 9.58
N ARG A 276 13.28 4.24 10.02
CA ARG A 276 13.00 5.25 11.06
C ARG A 276 11.59 5.07 11.58
N LYS A 277 11.32 5.64 12.74
CA LYS A 277 9.95 5.86 13.20
C LYS A 277 9.49 7.22 12.70
N VAL A 278 8.28 7.26 12.16
CA VAL A 278 7.67 8.47 11.63
C VAL A 278 6.29 8.61 12.22
N SER A 279 5.94 9.84 12.55
CA SER A 279 4.58 10.16 12.94
C SER A 279 3.67 10.20 11.72
N MET A 280 2.38 10.03 11.97
CA MET A 280 1.34 10.24 10.97
C MET A 280 0.45 11.40 11.38
N SER A 281 0.05 12.21 10.40
CA SER A 281 -0.91 13.30 10.56
C SER A 281 -2.16 13.03 9.72
N ASN A 282 -3.29 13.61 10.12
CA ASN A 282 -4.61 13.41 9.50
C ASN A 282 -5.08 11.95 9.35
N TYR A 283 -4.47 11.02 10.08
CA TYR A 283 -4.85 9.60 10.09
C TYR A 283 -6.30 9.38 10.59
N ASN A 284 -6.86 10.32 11.34
CA ASN A 284 -8.23 10.28 11.85
C ASN A 284 -9.29 10.43 10.74
N VAL A 285 -8.88 10.84 9.53
CA VAL A 285 -9.78 10.91 8.37
C VAL A 285 -10.08 9.51 7.81
N ASN A 286 -9.30 8.49 8.19
CA ASN A 286 -9.49 7.10 7.78
C ASN A 286 -9.56 6.89 6.26
N ASP A 287 -8.91 7.78 5.52
CA ASP A 287 -8.75 7.75 4.07
C ASP A 287 -7.25 7.67 3.75
N GLY A 288 -6.87 6.66 2.97
CA GLY A 288 -5.49 6.44 2.53
C GLY A 288 -4.92 7.64 1.79
N GLY A 289 -5.76 8.38 1.05
CA GLY A 289 -5.36 9.58 0.30
C GLY A 289 -5.18 10.86 1.12
N ILE A 290 -5.46 10.81 2.43
CA ILE A 290 -5.46 12.01 3.29
C ILE A 290 -4.51 11.87 4.48
N GLY A 291 -4.39 10.67 5.05
CA GLY A 291 -3.41 10.40 6.10
C GLY A 291 -1.99 10.35 5.54
N PHE A 292 -1.08 11.19 6.04
CA PHE A 292 0.29 11.28 5.51
C PHE A 292 1.35 11.20 6.62
N LEU A 293 2.58 10.89 6.22
CA LEU A 293 3.73 10.85 7.12
C LEU A 293 4.17 12.26 7.49
N ASP A 294 4.21 12.56 8.78
CA ASP A 294 4.59 13.87 9.30
C ASP A 294 5.95 13.79 9.98
N PHE A 295 6.98 14.23 9.26
CA PHE A 295 8.33 14.29 9.82
C PHE A 295 8.52 15.48 10.78
N ALA A 296 7.64 16.48 10.78
CA ALA A 296 7.77 17.67 11.62
C ALA A 296 7.14 17.46 13.01
N ASN A 297 6.08 16.66 13.08
CA ASN A 297 5.34 16.42 14.32
C ASN A 297 5.80 15.15 15.03
N GLN A 298 6.65 15.25 16.06
CA GLN A 298 7.10 14.07 16.82
C GLN A 298 6.10 13.62 17.91
N ASN A 299 5.07 14.41 18.19
CA ASN A 299 4.15 14.21 19.32
C ASN A 299 2.80 13.61 18.92
N THR A 300 2.75 12.89 17.80
CA THR A 300 1.52 12.17 17.41
C THR A 300 1.43 10.86 18.17
N ILE A 301 0.21 10.45 18.48
CA ILE A 301 -0.05 9.13 19.07
C ILE A 301 0.11 7.99 18.05
N MET A 302 0.10 8.32 16.76
CA MET A 302 0.21 7.35 15.68
C MET A 302 1.60 7.43 15.06
N GLN A 303 2.46 6.52 15.48
CA GLN A 303 3.76 6.32 14.87
C GLN A 303 3.75 5.03 14.05
N THR A 304 4.41 5.06 12.91
CA THR A 304 4.71 3.87 12.12
C THR A 304 6.21 3.74 11.94
N GLN A 305 6.66 2.50 11.71
CA GLN A 305 8.03 2.22 11.34
C GLN A 305 8.12 2.17 9.82
N THR A 306 9.20 2.73 9.28
CA THR A 306 9.45 2.68 7.84
C THR A 306 10.24 1.42 7.47
N ILE A 307 10.02 0.93 6.26
CA ILE A 307 10.73 -0.21 5.67
C ILE A 307 11.22 0.15 4.26
N ARG A 308 12.32 -0.47 3.84
CA ARG A 308 12.76 -0.45 2.44
C ARG A 308 12.27 -1.68 1.68
N LEU A 309 11.83 -1.51 0.42
CA LEU A 309 11.39 -2.63 -0.42
C LEU A 309 12.51 -3.66 -0.70
N ASP A 310 13.77 -3.27 -0.74
CA ASP A 310 14.88 -4.23 -0.87
C ASP A 310 15.11 -5.15 0.34
N THR A 311 14.44 -4.86 1.46
CA THR A 311 14.47 -5.63 2.70
C THR A 311 13.18 -6.40 2.99
N LEU A 312 12.36 -6.65 1.96
CA LEU A 312 11.18 -7.50 2.09
C LEU A 312 11.54 -8.86 2.72
N PRO A 313 10.73 -9.37 3.67
CA PRO A 313 10.97 -10.69 4.24
C PRO A 313 10.85 -11.80 3.18
N ALA A 314 11.64 -12.86 3.32
CA ALA A 314 11.57 -14.02 2.43
C ALA A 314 10.16 -14.60 2.35
N PHE A 315 9.80 -15.15 1.19
CA PHE A 315 8.46 -15.68 0.89
C PHE A 315 7.97 -16.66 1.97
N ASP A 316 8.80 -17.63 2.35
CA ASP A 316 8.45 -18.65 3.35
C ASP A 316 8.18 -18.06 4.74
N LYS A 317 8.79 -16.92 5.08
CA LYS A 317 8.52 -16.25 6.36
C LYS A 317 7.15 -15.60 6.39
N LEU A 318 6.59 -15.28 5.23
CA LEU A 318 5.30 -14.62 5.09
C LEU A 318 4.17 -15.63 4.84
N PHE A 319 4.39 -16.61 3.98
CA PHE A 319 3.31 -17.45 3.44
C PHE A 319 3.37 -18.91 3.90
N THR A 320 4.46 -19.38 4.51
CA THR A 320 4.59 -20.77 4.97
C THR A 320 4.26 -20.88 6.45
N GLY A 321 3.30 -21.74 6.80
CA GLY A 321 2.98 -22.09 8.20
C GLY A 321 2.18 -21.04 8.98
N THR A 322 1.65 -20.02 8.32
CA THR A 322 0.76 -19.02 8.92
C THR A 322 -0.39 -18.67 7.98
N ASP A 323 -1.61 -18.71 8.50
CA ASP A 323 -2.82 -18.22 7.80
C ASP A 323 -3.13 -16.75 8.16
N LYS A 324 -2.23 -16.09 8.90
CA LYS A 324 -2.46 -14.74 9.42
C LYS A 324 -2.30 -13.70 8.30
N THR A 325 -3.41 -13.06 7.93
CA THR A 325 -3.40 -11.96 6.95
C THR A 325 -2.74 -10.69 7.50
N LEU A 326 -3.05 -10.30 8.74
CA LEU A 326 -2.54 -9.06 9.33
C LEU A 326 -1.31 -9.31 10.19
N ILE A 327 -0.20 -8.69 9.83
CA ILE A 327 1.01 -8.68 10.64
C ILE A 327 1.01 -7.39 11.45
N ASN A 328 1.14 -7.53 12.77
CA ASN A 328 1.09 -6.39 13.69
C ASN A 328 2.48 -5.93 14.13
N SER A 329 3.48 -6.81 14.07
CA SER A 329 4.85 -6.46 14.38
C SER A 329 5.85 -7.31 13.60
N PRO A 330 7.08 -6.83 13.40
CA PRO A 330 8.14 -7.62 12.76
C PRO A 330 8.40 -8.98 13.41
N GLN A 331 8.19 -9.10 14.73
CA GLN A 331 8.45 -10.34 15.49
C GLN A 331 7.49 -11.47 15.09
N GLU A 332 6.32 -11.15 14.55
CA GLU A 332 5.37 -12.15 14.03
C GLU A 332 5.82 -12.76 12.70
N ILE A 333 6.73 -12.08 11.98
CA ILE A 333 7.32 -12.59 10.73
C ILE A 333 8.43 -13.57 11.07
N ASP A 334 9.45 -13.06 11.78
CA ASP A 334 10.61 -13.83 12.22
C ASP A 334 11.43 -13.02 13.24
N ALA A 335 11.89 -13.67 14.30
CA ALA A 335 12.63 -12.98 15.37
C ALA A 335 13.99 -12.43 14.92
N ALA A 336 14.69 -13.11 14.01
CA ALA A 336 15.97 -12.63 13.48
C ALA A 336 15.77 -11.47 12.51
N TYR A 337 14.72 -11.55 11.68
CA TYR A 337 14.30 -10.44 10.82
C TYR A 337 13.96 -9.18 11.63
N ALA A 338 13.13 -9.33 12.67
CA ALA A 338 12.75 -8.24 13.58
C ALA A 338 13.96 -7.55 14.21
N LYS A 339 14.92 -8.34 14.73
CA LYS A 339 16.16 -7.83 15.31
C LYS A 339 17.01 -7.05 14.29
N GLY A 340 17.04 -7.50 13.04
CA GLY A 340 17.73 -6.79 11.95
C GLY A 340 17.09 -5.44 11.62
N LEU A 341 15.76 -5.37 11.62
CA LEU A 341 15.02 -4.11 11.42
C LEU A 341 15.24 -3.12 12.57
N GLU A 342 15.19 -3.58 13.82
CA GLU A 342 15.48 -2.77 15.01
C GLU A 342 16.90 -2.18 14.93
N ALA A 343 17.90 -3.03 14.68
CA ALA A 343 19.30 -2.59 14.54
C ALA A 343 19.52 -1.59 13.39
N SER A 344 18.71 -1.68 12.33
CA SER A 344 18.76 -0.75 11.19
C SER A 344 18.10 0.60 11.48
N THR A 345 17.09 0.60 12.35
CA THR A 345 16.38 1.81 12.80
C THR A 345 17.25 2.65 13.74
N ASP A 346 17.94 2.00 14.69
CA ASP A 346 18.75 2.70 15.70
C ASP A 346 20.03 3.33 15.12
N ASN A 347 20.54 2.78 14.02
CA ASN A 347 21.81 3.21 13.40
C ASN A 347 21.63 4.11 12.17
N ASN A 348 20.49 4.81 12.02
CA ASN A 348 20.20 5.68 10.86
C ASN A 348 20.46 4.99 9.50
N GLY A 349 20.17 3.70 9.36
CA GLY A 349 20.31 2.96 8.10
C GLY A 349 21.71 2.41 7.79
N VAL A 350 22.71 2.52 8.67
CA VAL A 350 24.06 1.95 8.42
C VAL A 350 24.10 0.42 8.55
N ALA A 351 23.11 -0.20 9.21
CA ALA A 351 23.11 -1.62 9.56
C ALA A 351 22.32 -2.55 8.60
N ILE A 352 22.08 -2.15 7.34
CA ILE A 352 21.46 -3.05 6.33
C ILE A 352 22.25 -4.36 6.20
N GLY A 353 23.57 -4.33 6.42
CA GLY A 353 24.43 -5.52 6.45
C GLY A 353 23.97 -6.63 7.41
N SER A 354 23.25 -6.31 8.50
CA SER A 354 22.71 -7.31 9.43
C SER A 354 21.48 -8.04 8.89
N LEU A 355 20.67 -7.37 8.04
CA LEU A 355 19.53 -7.94 7.32
C LEU A 355 19.95 -8.73 6.07
N LYS A 356 21.15 -8.48 5.54
CA LYS A 356 21.66 -9.06 4.28
C LYS A 356 22.04 -10.55 4.35
N ASN A 357 21.70 -11.28 5.41
CA ASN A 357 21.69 -12.74 5.32
C ASN A 357 20.66 -13.14 4.25
N ALA A 358 21.15 -13.58 3.08
CA ALA A 358 20.33 -13.73 1.88
C ALA A 358 19.09 -14.64 2.05
N SER A 359 19.09 -15.55 3.04
CA SER A 359 17.96 -16.43 3.33
C SER A 359 16.79 -15.75 4.02
N SER A 360 16.96 -14.57 4.63
CA SER A 360 15.88 -13.85 5.31
C SER A 360 15.11 -12.88 4.42
N LEU A 361 15.61 -12.60 3.21
CA LEU A 361 15.05 -11.58 2.33
C LEU A 361 14.39 -12.18 1.09
N LEU A 362 13.38 -11.50 0.56
CA LEU A 362 12.70 -11.87 -0.67
C LEU A 362 13.63 -11.68 -1.87
N ARG A 363 13.96 -12.77 -2.55
CA ARG A 363 14.83 -12.77 -3.76
C ARG A 363 14.21 -13.53 -4.93
N GLN A 364 12.88 -13.64 -4.92
CA GLN A 364 12.07 -14.16 -6.02
C GLN A 364 11.55 -13.02 -6.91
N PRO A 365 11.15 -13.29 -8.16
CA PRO A 365 10.54 -12.27 -9.02
C PRO A 365 9.25 -11.69 -8.44
N ILE A 366 9.18 -10.37 -8.35
CA ILE A 366 7.99 -9.57 -8.10
C ILE A 366 7.38 -9.27 -9.48
N HIS A 367 6.25 -9.90 -9.76
CA HIS A 367 5.62 -9.85 -11.09
C HIS A 367 4.91 -8.52 -11.33
N PHE A 368 4.40 -7.92 -10.25
CA PHE A 368 3.80 -6.59 -10.28
C PHE A 368 4.07 -5.86 -8.96
N LEU A 369 4.67 -4.69 -9.03
CA LEU A 369 4.89 -3.77 -7.91
C LEU A 369 4.01 -2.53 -8.12
N LYS A 370 3.19 -2.15 -7.13
CA LYS A 370 2.48 -0.88 -7.10
C LYS A 370 3.11 0.01 -6.03
N ILE A 371 3.33 1.28 -6.35
CA ILE A 371 3.80 2.30 -5.41
C ILE A 371 2.88 3.52 -5.52
N ASP A 372 2.33 3.92 -4.38
CA ASP A 372 1.42 5.04 -4.22
C ASP A 372 1.39 5.36 -2.73
N VAL A 373 2.33 6.19 -2.31
CA VAL A 373 2.70 6.36 -0.89
C VAL A 373 2.53 7.81 -0.47
N GLU A 374 1.58 8.50 -1.09
CA GLU A 374 1.10 9.83 -0.71
C GLU A 374 2.19 10.92 -0.65
N GLY A 375 2.98 11.04 -1.71
CA GLY A 375 4.00 12.09 -1.85
C GLY A 375 5.42 11.63 -1.53
N PHE A 376 5.60 10.35 -1.22
CA PHE A 376 6.90 9.74 -0.90
C PHE A 376 7.41 8.79 -1.99
N GLU A 377 6.88 8.92 -3.21
CA GLU A 377 7.12 8.04 -4.35
C GLU A 377 8.61 7.89 -4.65
N LEU A 378 9.37 8.99 -4.62
CA LEU A 378 10.80 8.98 -4.93
C LEU A 378 11.59 8.18 -3.89
N GLN A 379 11.29 8.34 -2.61
CA GLN A 379 11.93 7.58 -1.53
C GLN A 379 11.53 6.10 -1.56
N ALA A 380 10.27 5.80 -1.90
CA ALA A 380 9.82 4.43 -2.08
C ALA A 380 10.54 3.75 -3.26
N LEU A 381 10.74 4.45 -4.38
CA LEU A 381 11.54 3.97 -5.51
C LEU A 381 13.01 3.73 -5.13
N ASP A 382 13.63 4.67 -4.41
CA ASP A 382 15.00 4.49 -3.91
C ASP A 382 15.12 3.24 -3.03
N SER A 383 14.09 2.96 -2.24
CA SER A 383 14.02 1.78 -1.38
C SER A 383 13.97 0.45 -2.16
N ALA A 384 13.54 0.48 -3.43
CA ALA A 384 13.49 -0.67 -4.33
C ALA A 384 14.71 -0.78 -5.26
N SER A 385 15.68 0.14 -5.18
CA SER A 385 16.84 0.18 -6.09
C SER A 385 17.59 -1.16 -6.21
N GLU A 386 17.83 -1.87 -5.10
CA GLU A 386 18.53 -3.16 -5.15
C GLU A 386 17.67 -4.26 -5.82
N LEU A 387 16.33 -4.18 -5.72
CA LEU A 387 15.43 -5.13 -6.41
C LEU A 387 15.44 -4.89 -7.92
N PHE A 388 15.38 -3.63 -8.34
CA PHE A 388 15.47 -3.26 -9.77
C PHE A 388 16.82 -3.63 -10.36
N ALA A 389 17.92 -3.29 -9.69
CA ALA A 389 19.28 -3.62 -10.14
C ALA A 389 19.53 -5.13 -10.20
N ALA A 390 18.91 -5.91 -9.31
CA ALA A 390 18.95 -7.38 -9.35
C ALA A 390 17.99 -7.99 -10.40
N GLY A 391 17.21 -7.18 -11.11
CA GLY A 391 16.21 -7.64 -12.07
C GLY A 391 15.07 -8.44 -11.43
N LEU A 392 14.77 -8.21 -10.15
CA LEU A 392 13.73 -8.94 -9.42
C LEU A 392 12.34 -8.37 -9.64
N VAL A 393 12.20 -7.13 -10.09
CA VAL A 393 10.89 -6.56 -10.45
C VAL A 393 10.67 -6.76 -11.94
N GLU A 394 9.52 -7.31 -12.33
CA GLU A 394 9.14 -7.49 -13.74
C GLU A 394 8.34 -6.29 -14.28
N HIS A 395 7.41 -5.80 -13.46
CA HIS A 395 6.61 -4.61 -13.75
C HIS A 395 6.41 -3.78 -12.49
N CYS A 396 6.47 -2.45 -12.63
CA CYS A 396 6.15 -1.51 -11.57
C CYS A 396 5.16 -0.46 -12.08
N VAL A 397 4.10 -0.15 -11.34
CA VAL A 397 3.27 1.03 -11.57
C VAL A 397 3.41 1.98 -10.40
N LEU A 398 3.54 3.26 -10.71
CA LEU A 398 3.79 4.33 -9.76
C LEU A 398 2.79 5.45 -10.00
N GLU A 399 2.03 5.85 -8.97
CA GLU A 399 1.30 7.13 -9.01
C GLU A 399 2.32 8.26 -8.98
N PHE A 400 2.29 9.18 -9.95
CA PHE A 400 3.40 10.12 -10.16
C PHE A 400 2.93 11.55 -10.46
N GLY A 401 3.45 12.50 -9.68
CA GLY A 401 3.19 13.93 -9.84
C GLY A 401 1.88 14.42 -9.19
N PRO A 402 1.60 15.73 -9.22
CA PRO A 402 2.53 16.80 -9.57
C PRO A 402 3.69 16.92 -8.56
N PRO A 403 4.84 17.52 -8.93
CA PRO A 403 6.03 17.58 -8.06
C PRO A 403 5.81 18.21 -6.69
N ASN A 404 4.78 19.06 -6.54
CA ASN A 404 4.39 19.63 -5.25
C ASN A 404 4.05 18.59 -4.18
N ARG A 405 3.65 17.37 -4.58
CA ARG A 405 3.42 16.26 -3.64
C ARG A 405 4.69 15.81 -2.94
N TRP A 406 5.85 15.96 -3.58
CA TRP A 406 7.14 15.53 -3.01
C TRP A 406 7.77 16.58 -2.09
N ASP A 407 7.23 17.79 -2.06
CA ASP A 407 7.77 18.88 -1.23
C ASP A 407 7.76 18.49 0.27
N VAL A 408 6.84 17.60 0.68
CA VAL A 408 6.73 17.07 2.05
C VAL A 408 7.96 16.27 2.51
N THR A 409 8.78 15.82 1.56
CA THR A 409 9.93 14.95 1.84
C THR A 409 11.18 15.74 2.21
N GLU A 410 11.19 17.05 1.98
CA GLU A 410 12.33 17.93 2.18
C GLU A 410 12.14 18.82 3.41
N GLN A 411 12.90 18.54 4.47
CA GLN A 411 12.89 19.34 5.69
C GLN A 411 14.05 20.34 5.73
N GLY A 412 13.79 21.54 6.23
CA GLY A 412 14.84 22.50 6.59
C GLY A 412 15.45 23.29 5.43
N LEU A 413 14.90 23.20 4.21
CA LEU A 413 15.23 24.11 3.12
C LEU A 413 14.53 25.47 3.30
N SER A 414 15.18 26.55 2.82
CA SER A 414 14.78 27.91 3.17
C SER A 414 13.62 28.45 2.33
N THR A 415 13.43 27.92 1.12
CA THR A 415 12.36 28.34 0.20
C THR A 415 11.71 27.15 -0.53
N GLN A 416 10.44 27.31 -0.92
CA GLN A 416 9.72 26.31 -1.70
C GLN A 416 10.35 26.06 -3.09
N GLU A 417 10.98 27.08 -3.68
CA GLU A 417 11.67 26.95 -4.97
C GLU A 417 12.88 26.01 -4.86
N GLU A 418 13.66 26.10 -3.78
CA GLU A 418 14.79 25.19 -3.52
C GLU A 418 14.33 23.75 -3.31
N VAL A 419 13.26 23.57 -2.54
CA VAL A 419 12.61 22.25 -2.35
C VAL A 419 12.21 21.67 -3.69
N ARG A 420 11.47 22.45 -4.50
CA ARG A 420 10.97 21.99 -5.79
C ARG A 420 12.08 21.64 -6.76
N LYS A 421 13.12 22.47 -6.83
CA LYS A 421 14.28 22.22 -7.69
C LYS A 421 14.97 20.90 -7.30
N LYS A 422 15.09 20.65 -5.99
CA LYS A 422 15.71 19.42 -5.49
C LYS A 422 14.87 18.19 -5.79
N THR A 423 13.56 18.22 -5.54
CA THR A 423 12.67 17.07 -5.79
C THR A 423 12.54 16.76 -7.28
N ILE A 424 12.46 17.77 -8.17
CA ILE A 424 12.51 17.56 -9.62
C ILE A 424 13.85 16.96 -10.06
N THR A 425 14.97 17.47 -9.53
CA THR A 425 16.30 16.91 -9.83
C THR A 425 16.39 15.45 -9.42
N HIS A 426 15.85 15.11 -8.24
CA HIS A 426 15.80 13.73 -7.76
C HIS A 426 14.92 12.84 -8.66
N ALA A 427 13.73 13.31 -9.03
CA ALA A 427 12.85 12.59 -9.95
C ALA A 427 13.54 12.28 -11.29
N LYS A 428 14.19 13.27 -11.91
CA LYS A 428 14.97 13.10 -13.14
C LYS A 428 16.05 12.03 -12.98
N GLN A 429 16.84 12.10 -11.91
CA GLN A 429 17.89 11.12 -11.62
C GLN A 429 17.32 9.70 -11.52
N VAL A 430 16.23 9.51 -10.76
CA VAL A 430 15.62 8.19 -10.60
C VAL A 430 15.07 7.66 -11.92
N LEU A 431 14.39 8.48 -12.72
CA LEU A 431 13.85 8.04 -14.02
C LEU A 431 14.97 7.70 -15.03
N HIS A 432 16.08 8.44 -15.04
CA HIS A 432 17.24 8.05 -15.85
C HIS A 432 17.87 6.73 -15.38
N ARG A 433 17.90 6.47 -14.06
CA ARG A 433 18.34 5.15 -13.57
C ARG A 433 17.42 4.03 -14.05
N VAL A 434 16.11 4.26 -14.11
CA VAL A 434 15.15 3.28 -14.64
C VAL A 434 15.51 2.89 -16.08
N THR A 435 15.82 3.85 -16.95
CA THR A 435 16.09 3.58 -18.38
C THR A 435 17.52 3.11 -18.65
N GLN A 436 18.50 3.59 -17.88
CA GLN A 436 19.93 3.41 -18.15
C GLN A 436 20.58 2.32 -17.29
N GLU A 437 20.18 2.18 -16.02
CA GLU A 437 20.78 1.24 -15.06
C GLU A 437 19.91 0.01 -14.82
N TRP A 438 18.59 0.21 -14.73
CA TRP A 438 17.62 -0.86 -14.53
C TRP A 438 17.17 -1.34 -15.90
N ASP A 439 16.99 -2.64 -16.09
CA ASP A 439 16.64 -3.21 -17.39
C ASP A 439 15.16 -2.94 -17.73
N MET A 440 14.76 -1.66 -17.79
CA MET A 440 13.37 -1.22 -17.80
C MET A 440 13.12 -0.14 -18.86
N ASP A 441 11.93 -0.18 -19.44
CA ASP A 441 11.37 0.92 -20.23
C ASP A 441 10.27 1.63 -19.44
N ILE A 442 10.09 2.93 -19.68
CA ILE A 442 9.05 3.75 -19.02
C ILE A 442 7.89 4.02 -19.99
N TYR A 443 6.69 3.81 -19.48
CA TYR A 443 5.44 4.00 -20.18
C TYR A 443 4.53 4.91 -19.35
N LEU A 444 4.07 6.02 -19.92
CA LEU A 444 3.05 6.87 -19.33
C LEU A 444 1.69 6.19 -19.48
N LEU A 445 0.92 6.13 -18.39
CA LEU A 445 -0.42 5.55 -18.36
C LEU A 445 -1.47 6.64 -18.08
N PRO A 446 -2.71 6.48 -18.57
CA PRO A 446 -3.73 7.51 -18.41
C PRO A 446 -4.09 7.78 -16.96
N ALA A 447 -4.12 9.07 -16.61
CA ALA A 447 -4.61 9.62 -15.35
C ALA A 447 -5.18 11.03 -15.62
N ILE A 448 -5.27 11.88 -14.60
CA ILE A 448 -5.79 13.25 -14.71
C ILE A 448 -5.01 14.07 -15.75
N GLY A 449 -3.69 13.86 -15.89
CA GLY A 449 -2.83 14.58 -16.82
C GLY A 449 -2.85 14.10 -18.27
N TRP A 450 -3.59 13.03 -18.61
CA TRP A 450 -3.43 12.32 -19.88
C TRP A 450 -3.54 13.19 -21.14
N ASP A 451 -4.59 14.02 -21.26
CA ASP A 451 -4.78 14.88 -22.43
C ASP A 451 -3.65 15.92 -22.56
N ARG A 452 -3.15 16.43 -21.43
CA ARG A 452 -2.01 17.36 -21.38
C ARG A 452 -0.72 16.67 -21.75
N THR A 453 -0.52 15.41 -21.36
CA THR A 453 0.61 14.59 -21.80
C THR A 453 0.59 14.37 -23.32
N VAL A 454 -0.57 14.03 -23.90
CA VAL A 454 -0.68 13.87 -25.36
C VAL A 454 -0.35 15.18 -26.08
N GLN A 455 -0.90 16.29 -25.62
CA GLN A 455 -0.60 17.62 -26.19
C GLN A 455 0.88 17.97 -26.04
N TRP A 456 1.48 17.70 -24.87
CA TRP A 456 2.90 17.95 -24.60
C TRP A 456 3.81 17.21 -25.59
N MET A 457 3.46 15.96 -25.92
CA MET A 457 4.18 15.14 -26.91
C MET A 457 4.00 15.71 -28.33
N MET A 458 2.79 16.17 -28.69
CA MET A 458 2.52 16.81 -29.98
C MET A 458 3.31 18.11 -30.17
N ASP A 459 3.35 18.96 -29.14
CA ASP A 459 4.02 20.26 -29.18
C ASP A 459 5.55 20.15 -29.33
N ARG A 460 6.09 18.94 -29.16
CA ARG A 460 7.52 18.60 -29.29
C ARG A 460 7.81 17.72 -30.50
N ASP A 461 6.87 17.63 -31.44
CA ASP A 461 7.01 16.85 -32.67
C ASP A 461 7.33 15.36 -32.43
N VAL A 462 6.88 14.78 -31.30
CA VAL A 462 7.05 13.35 -31.02
C VAL A 462 6.17 12.54 -31.98
N ASP A 463 6.78 11.66 -32.76
CA ASP A 463 6.09 10.82 -33.75
C ASP A 463 6.64 9.38 -33.78
N TYR A 464 5.86 8.45 -33.25
CA TYR A 464 6.13 7.01 -33.25
C TYR A 464 5.57 6.28 -34.49
N SER A 465 4.85 6.97 -35.39
CA SER A 465 4.18 6.38 -36.56
C SER A 465 5.10 5.96 -37.69
N LYS A 466 6.40 6.26 -37.59
CA LYS A 466 7.38 6.06 -38.67
C LYS A 466 6.91 6.74 -39.97
N ASN A 467 6.34 7.94 -39.86
CA ASN A 467 5.81 8.77 -40.95
C ASN A 467 4.57 8.20 -41.68
N MET A 468 3.68 7.49 -40.97
CA MET A 468 2.41 7.04 -41.55
C MET A 468 1.34 8.14 -41.42
N PRO A 469 0.87 8.78 -42.52
CA PRO A 469 0.12 10.04 -42.47
C PRO A 469 -1.28 9.94 -41.85
N ASN A 470 -1.86 8.74 -41.75
CA ASN A 470 -3.23 8.51 -41.27
C ASN A 470 -3.30 7.66 -39.99
N LYS A 471 -2.20 7.57 -39.24
CA LYS A 471 -2.18 6.83 -37.98
C LYS A 471 -2.06 7.78 -36.81
N ASN A 472 -2.59 7.33 -35.68
CA ASN A 472 -2.17 7.80 -34.37
C ASN A 472 -0.63 7.84 -34.32
N LYS A 473 -0.09 8.93 -33.76
CA LYS A 473 1.36 9.21 -33.78
C LYS A 473 2.04 8.97 -32.45
N ILE A 474 1.30 8.97 -31.34
CA ILE A 474 1.86 9.11 -30.00
C ILE A 474 1.40 7.98 -29.09
N VAL A 475 0.09 7.80 -29.01
CA VAL A 475 -0.51 6.82 -28.10
C VAL A 475 -0.25 5.42 -28.65
N HIS A 476 0.08 4.47 -27.80
CA HIS A 476 0.08 3.07 -28.13
C HIS A 476 -1.07 2.39 -27.39
N TYR A 477 -1.63 1.36 -28.00
CA TYR A 477 -2.64 0.51 -27.42
C TYR A 477 -2.01 -0.83 -27.11
N LEU A 478 -1.95 -1.18 -25.84
CA LEU A 478 -1.64 -2.54 -25.44
C LEU A 478 -2.89 -3.39 -25.60
N LYS A 479 -2.82 -4.43 -26.43
CA LYS A 479 -3.93 -5.37 -26.61
C LYS A 479 -3.68 -6.73 -25.99
N SER A 480 -4.73 -7.34 -25.45
CA SER A 480 -4.75 -8.74 -25.10
C SER A 480 -4.81 -9.62 -26.34
N TRP A 481 -4.29 -10.83 -26.21
CA TRP A 481 -4.21 -11.80 -27.30
C TRP A 481 -4.02 -13.21 -26.76
N ASP A 482 -4.19 -14.21 -27.61
CA ASP A 482 -3.89 -15.60 -27.27
C ASP A 482 -2.38 -15.86 -27.37
N PHE A 483 -1.72 -15.86 -26.21
CA PHE A 483 -0.26 -16.00 -26.08
C PHE A 483 0.23 -17.41 -25.76
N ASP A 484 -0.67 -18.32 -25.39
CA ASP A 484 -0.32 -19.66 -24.92
C ASP A 484 -1.07 -20.80 -25.62
N GLY A 485 -1.99 -20.48 -26.54
CA GLY A 485 -2.76 -21.45 -27.32
C GLY A 485 -3.68 -22.32 -26.47
N LYS A 486 -3.83 -22.02 -25.17
CA LYS A 486 -4.73 -22.72 -24.27
C LYS A 486 -6.13 -22.12 -24.41
N PRO A 487 -7.19 -22.88 -24.06
CA PRO A 487 -8.54 -22.34 -24.07
C PRO A 487 -8.66 -21.05 -23.24
N GLN A 488 -9.56 -20.19 -23.71
CA GLN A 488 -10.08 -19.06 -22.94
C GLN A 488 -10.62 -19.56 -21.59
N GLU A 489 -10.42 -18.76 -20.54
CA GLU A 489 -10.90 -19.09 -19.19
C GLU A 489 -12.42 -18.85 -19.04
N GLY A 490 -13.02 -18.10 -19.96
CA GLY A 490 -14.45 -17.77 -19.96
C GLY A 490 -14.85 -16.85 -18.80
N ASP A 491 -13.88 -16.16 -18.20
CA ASP A 491 -14.11 -15.31 -17.04
C ASP A 491 -14.55 -13.89 -17.42
N GLU A 492 -14.89 -13.11 -16.41
CA GLU A 492 -15.39 -11.75 -16.64
C GLU A 492 -14.34 -10.80 -17.21
N PHE A 493 -13.06 -11.04 -16.93
CA PHE A 493 -12.01 -10.18 -17.45
C PHE A 493 -11.83 -10.41 -18.96
N GLU A 494 -11.96 -11.64 -19.46
CA GLU A 494 -12.01 -11.89 -20.91
C GLU A 494 -13.21 -11.20 -21.57
N ARG A 495 -14.40 -11.28 -20.96
CA ARG A 495 -15.60 -10.58 -21.46
C ARG A 495 -15.42 -9.05 -21.47
N GLU A 496 -14.78 -8.52 -20.44
CA GLU A 496 -14.43 -7.09 -20.35
C GLU A 496 -13.52 -6.68 -21.51
N LEU A 497 -12.45 -7.44 -21.76
CA LEU A 497 -11.52 -7.19 -22.86
C LEU A 497 -12.20 -7.33 -24.21
N GLU A 498 -13.07 -8.32 -24.42
CA GLU A 498 -13.88 -8.45 -25.64
C GLU A 498 -14.73 -7.22 -25.92
N GLY A 499 -15.43 -6.71 -24.88
CA GLY A 499 -16.19 -5.46 -24.97
C GLY A 499 -15.34 -4.24 -25.28
N LYS A 500 -14.06 -4.25 -24.88
CA LYS A 500 -13.05 -3.21 -25.13
C LYS A 500 -12.21 -3.46 -26.39
N GLN A 501 -12.65 -4.33 -27.31
CA GLN A 501 -11.88 -4.67 -28.53
C GLN A 501 -10.45 -5.15 -28.22
N GLN A 502 -10.32 -5.92 -27.15
CA GLN A 502 -9.07 -6.44 -26.60
C GLN A 502 -8.10 -5.37 -26.09
N ILE A 503 -8.52 -4.12 -25.89
CA ILE A 503 -7.64 -3.08 -25.35
C ILE A 503 -7.48 -3.28 -23.84
N VAL A 504 -6.23 -3.47 -23.42
CA VAL A 504 -5.82 -3.56 -22.00
C VAL A 504 -5.63 -2.14 -21.43
N THR A 505 -4.80 -1.33 -22.08
CA THR A 505 -4.59 0.08 -21.71
C THR A 505 -4.00 0.86 -22.88
N GLU A 506 -4.25 2.16 -22.90
CA GLU A 506 -3.46 3.12 -23.66
C GLU A 506 -2.14 3.41 -22.93
N THR A 507 -1.10 3.78 -23.67
CA THR A 507 0.19 4.16 -23.10
C THR A 507 1.01 5.04 -24.04
N ILE A 508 1.93 5.85 -23.52
CA ILE A 508 2.91 6.60 -24.30
C ILE A 508 4.32 6.25 -23.80
N PRO A 509 5.23 5.74 -24.65
CA PRO A 509 6.62 5.55 -24.25
C PRO A 509 7.26 6.89 -23.82
N LEU A 510 7.90 6.91 -22.66
CA LEU A 510 8.73 8.03 -22.21
C LEU A 510 10.19 7.66 -22.46
N LEU A 511 10.73 8.12 -23.58
CA LEU A 511 12.12 7.91 -23.94
C LEU A 511 13.05 8.73 -23.04
N ASP A 512 14.28 8.24 -22.86
CA ASP A 512 15.30 8.87 -22.01
C ASP A 512 15.53 10.35 -22.32
N GLU A 513 15.58 10.69 -23.61
CA GLU A 513 15.75 12.07 -24.11
C GLU A 513 14.58 13.02 -23.78
N HIS A 514 13.41 12.48 -23.44
CA HIS A 514 12.22 13.26 -23.08
C HIS A 514 12.03 13.40 -21.57
N ILE A 515 12.74 12.63 -20.73
CA ILE A 515 12.56 12.59 -19.27
C ILE A 515 12.71 13.99 -18.67
N ASP A 516 13.81 14.67 -18.96
CA ASP A 516 14.11 15.97 -18.35
C ASP A 516 13.05 17.02 -18.65
N GLY A 517 12.70 17.19 -19.93
CA GLY A 517 11.68 18.15 -20.33
C GLY A 517 10.30 17.80 -19.79
N TYR A 518 9.97 16.50 -19.72
CA TYR A 518 8.70 16.04 -19.18
C TYR A 518 8.59 16.33 -17.68
N MET A 519 9.69 16.13 -16.93
CA MET A 519 9.77 16.43 -15.49
C MET A 519 9.69 17.94 -15.21
N ASP A 520 10.30 18.77 -16.04
CA ASP A 520 10.23 20.23 -15.88
C ASP A 520 8.80 20.76 -16.04
N ASP A 521 7.99 20.13 -16.91
CA ASP A 521 6.61 20.54 -17.18
C ASP A 521 5.56 19.75 -16.36
N LEU A 522 5.97 18.77 -15.55
CA LEU A 522 5.07 17.84 -14.86
C LEU A 522 4.04 18.53 -13.98
N GLU A 523 4.39 19.66 -13.34
CA GLU A 523 3.45 20.46 -12.56
C GLU A 523 2.26 20.96 -13.42
N SER A 524 2.54 21.38 -14.65
CA SER A 524 1.53 21.87 -15.59
C SER A 524 0.71 20.75 -16.22
N ILE A 525 1.30 19.56 -16.35
CA ILE A 525 0.66 18.34 -16.88
C ILE A 525 -0.25 17.71 -15.83
N GLY A 526 0.16 17.70 -14.56
CA GLY A 526 -0.56 17.09 -13.44
C GLY A 526 -0.20 15.62 -13.20
N GLU A 527 -1.02 14.97 -12.38
CA GLU A 527 -0.86 13.57 -11.97
C GLU A 527 -0.94 12.61 -13.17
N MET A 528 -0.04 11.63 -13.17
CA MET A 528 0.16 10.60 -14.18
C MET A 528 0.55 9.28 -13.51
N TYR A 529 0.26 8.14 -14.14
CA TYR A 529 0.88 6.89 -13.72
C TYR A 529 2.09 6.60 -14.60
N LEU A 530 3.19 6.17 -14.00
CA LEU A 530 4.32 5.60 -14.71
C LEU A 530 4.28 4.08 -14.60
N TRP A 531 4.51 3.41 -15.72
CA TRP A 531 4.69 1.97 -15.79
C TRP A 531 6.11 1.65 -16.23
N PHE A 532 6.85 0.97 -15.37
CA PHE A 532 8.14 0.40 -15.69
C PHE A 532 7.94 -1.05 -16.11
N ALA A 533 8.38 -1.39 -17.32
CA ALA A 533 8.31 -2.74 -17.85
C ALA A 533 9.71 -3.27 -18.16
N LYS A 534 10.03 -4.44 -17.63
CA LYS A 534 11.36 -5.04 -17.79
C LYS A 534 11.59 -5.47 -19.24
N ARG A 535 12.69 -5.04 -19.85
CA ARG A 535 13.01 -5.34 -21.26
C ARG A 535 13.26 -6.82 -21.49
N SER A 536 13.94 -7.47 -20.54
CA SER A 536 14.14 -8.93 -20.52
C SER A 536 12.98 -9.72 -19.90
N GLY A 537 11.87 -9.07 -19.54
CA GLY A 537 10.69 -9.71 -18.95
C GLY A 537 9.93 -10.60 -19.93
N ASN A 538 8.75 -11.08 -19.50
CA ASN A 538 7.94 -11.96 -20.34
C ASN A 538 7.40 -11.19 -21.56
N LYS A 539 7.95 -11.51 -22.74
CA LYS A 539 7.64 -10.87 -24.02
C LYS A 539 6.15 -10.92 -24.38
N ALA A 540 5.39 -11.90 -23.85
CA ALA A 540 3.98 -12.01 -24.15
C ALA A 540 3.17 -10.82 -23.67
N VAL A 541 3.59 -10.19 -22.56
CA VAL A 541 2.93 -9.01 -21.99
C VAL A 541 2.92 -7.87 -23.01
N MET A 542 4.05 -7.59 -23.66
CA MET A 542 4.25 -6.41 -24.52
C MET A 542 4.10 -6.69 -26.03
N SER A 543 3.94 -7.95 -26.43
CA SER A 543 3.99 -8.37 -27.85
C SER A 543 2.91 -7.75 -28.75
N LYS A 544 1.83 -7.22 -28.16
CA LYS A 544 0.70 -6.57 -28.85
C LYS A 544 0.57 -5.11 -28.45
N LEU A 545 1.71 -4.45 -28.22
CA LEU A 545 1.78 -3.00 -28.16
C LEU A 545 1.75 -2.44 -29.58
N GLU A 546 0.62 -1.86 -29.97
CA GLU A 546 0.36 -1.36 -31.31
C GLU A 546 0.17 0.16 -31.28
N LEU A 547 0.53 0.85 -32.37
CA LEU A 547 0.30 2.29 -32.53
C LEU A 547 -1.06 2.60 -33.15
#